data_AF-A8M6K9-F1
#
_entry.id   AF-A8M6K9-F1
#
_cell.length_a   1.000
_cell.length_b   1.000
_cell.length_c   1.000
_cell.angle_alpha   90.00
_cell.angle_beta   90.00
_cell.angle_gamma   90.00
#
_symmetry.space_group_name_H-M   'P 1'
#
loop_
_entity.id
_entity.type
_entity.pdbx_description
1 polymer ?
#
loop_
_entity_poly.entity_id
_entity_poly.type
_entity_poly.pdbx_seq_one_letter_code
_entity_poly.pdbx_strand_id
1 'polypeptide(L)' 'MSRRCDVTGAKPSFGNAVSHSHRRTRRRWNPNLQNHRYWLPSERRFVRLTLTAKALKTVDRKGIEAVVAELRGRGVRL' A
#
# COMPACT_ATOMS: atom_id res chain seq x y z
N MET A 1 1.57 -2.49 13.44
CA MET A 1 1.95 -2.19 12.05
C MET A 1 1.23 -0.93 11.57
N SER A 2 1.96 0.06 11.07
CA SER A 2 1.37 1.21 10.37
C SER A 2 0.67 0.70 9.10
N ARG A 3 -0.64 0.90 8.97
CA ARG A 3 -1.41 0.58 7.75
C ARG A 3 -1.01 1.52 6.60
N ARG A 4 0.18 1.33 6.03
CA ARG A 4 0.71 2.08 4.90
C ARG A 4 0.96 1.15 3.72
N CYS A 5 0.73 1.64 2.51
CA CYS A 5 1.15 0.93 1.31
C CYS A 5 2.61 1.24 0.99
N ASP A 6 3.40 0.22 0.67
CA ASP A 6 4.82 0.37 0.39
C ASP A 6 5.07 1.16 -0.91
N VAL A 7 4.28 0.87 -1.96
CA VAL A 7 4.46 1.46 -3.30
C VAL A 7 3.86 2.86 -3.41
N THR A 8 2.59 3.02 -3.05
CA THR A 8 1.84 4.28 -3.23
C THR A 8 1.92 5.20 -2.02
N GLY A 9 2.43 4.72 -0.88
CA GLY A 9 2.48 5.49 0.36
C GLY A 9 1.10 5.76 1.00
N ALA A 10 0.02 5.18 0.46
CA ALA A 10 -1.35 5.39 0.93
C ALA A 10 -1.43 5.14 2.44
N LYS A 11 -1.95 6.13 3.17
CA LYS A 11 -2.06 6.15 4.62
C LYS A 11 -3.52 6.28 5.05
N PRO A 12 -3.86 5.89 6.28
CA PRO A 12 -5.21 6.03 6.81
C PRO A 12 -5.59 7.51 6.92
N SER A 13 -6.83 7.82 6.57
CA SER A 13 -7.40 9.15 6.73
C SER A 13 -8.29 9.19 7.98
N PHE A 14 -8.43 10.37 8.58
CA PHE A 14 -9.22 10.60 9.79
C PHE A 14 -10.29 11.64 9.52
N GLY A 15 -11.42 11.51 10.20
CA GLY A 15 -12.53 12.47 10.14
C GLY A 15 -13.69 12.00 10.99
N ASN A 16 -14.90 12.34 10.59
CA ASN A 16 -16.11 12.01 11.34
C ASN A 16 -17.09 11.21 10.48
N ALA A 17 -17.79 10.26 11.10
CA ALA A 17 -19.08 9.80 10.59
C ALA A 17 -20.14 10.81 11.06
N VAL A 18 -20.99 11.25 10.13
CA VAL A 18 -22.05 12.23 10.39
C VAL A 18 -23.39 11.51 10.21
N SER A 19 -24.22 11.49 11.25
CA SER A 19 -25.59 10.95 11.16
C SER A 19 -26.53 11.91 10.44
N HIS A 20 -27.73 11.45 10.10
CA HIS A 20 -28.79 12.30 9.57
C HIS A 20 -29.09 13.52 10.47
N SER A 21 -29.05 13.34 11.79
CA SER A 21 -29.17 14.40 12.80
C SER A 21 -27.87 15.17 13.08
N HIS A 22 -26.88 15.08 12.20
CA HIS A 22 -25.56 15.73 12.31
C HIS A 22 -24.76 15.38 13.59
N ARG A 23 -25.04 14.24 14.24
CA ARG A 23 -24.16 13.74 15.30
C ARG A 23 -22.85 13.29 14.68
N ARG A 24 -21.74 13.86 15.15
CA ARG A 24 -20.39 13.61 14.64
C ARG A 24 -19.67 12.64 15.56
N THR A 25 -19.27 11.48 15.04
CA THR A 25 -18.43 10.52 15.75
C THR A 25 -17.10 10.36 15.04
N ARG A 26 -15.99 10.25 15.79
CA ARG A 26 -14.65 10.09 15.19
C ARG A 26 -14.59 8.77 14.40
N ARG A 27 -14.08 8.83 13.17
CA ARG A 27 -13.87 7.68 12.29
C ARG A 27 -12.49 7.73 11.64
N ARG A 28 -11.95 6.54 11.39
CA ARG A 28 -10.75 6.32 10.58
C ARG A 28 -11.10 5.54 9.32
N TRP A 29 -10.68 6.03 8.15
CA TRP A 29 -10.74 5.30 6.88
C TRP A 29 -9.39 4.65 6.61
N ASN A 30 -9.38 3.33 6.63
CA ASN A 30 -8.18 2.56 6.33
C ASN A 30 -8.11 2.28 4.83
N PRO A 31 -6.92 2.35 4.20
CA PRO A 31 -6.73 1.83 2.86
C PRO A 31 -6.97 0.31 2.85
N ASN A 32 -7.50 -0.21 1.73
CA ASN A 32 -7.64 -1.63 1.49
C ASN A 32 -6.26 -2.24 1.22
N LEU A 33 -5.52 -2.58 2.29
CA LEU A 33 -4.20 -3.16 2.22
C LEU A 33 -4.27 -4.68 2.16
N GLN A 34 -3.45 -5.25 1.29
CA GLN A 34 -3.33 -6.67 1.04
C GLN A 34 -1.84 -7.05 1.05
N ASN A 35 -1.53 -8.20 1.63
CA ASN A 35 -0.18 -8.74 1.63
C ASN A 35 -0.02 -9.64 0.41
N HIS A 36 0.84 -9.24 -0.52
CA HIS A 36 1.07 -9.98 -1.76
C HIS A 36 2.54 -10.40 -1.89
N ARG A 37 2.78 -11.57 -2.49
CA ARG A 37 4.13 -12.08 -2.80
C ARG A 37 4.39 -11.92 -4.29
N TYR A 38 5.51 -11.31 -4.62
CA TYR A 38 6.00 -11.24 -6.00
C TYR A 38 7.28 -12.03 -6.14
N TRP A 39 7.39 -12.78 -7.22
CA TRP A 39 8.66 -13.39 -7.62
C TRP A 39 9.54 -12.31 -8.26
N LEU A 40 10.78 -12.18 -7.79
CA LEU A 40 11.77 -11.28 -8.37
C LEU A 40 12.80 -12.13 -9.14
N PRO A 41 12.75 -12.14 -10.49
CA PRO A 41 13.60 -13.01 -11.29
C PRO A 41 15.10 -12.76 -11.10
N SER A 42 15.50 -11.49 -11.04
CA SER A 42 16.89 -11.04 -10.85
C SER A 42 17.54 -11.59 -9.58
N GLU A 43 16.78 -11.77 -8.49
CA GLU A 43 17.31 -12.24 -7.20
C GLU A 43 16.88 -13.67 -6.87
N ARG A 44 16.08 -14.29 -7.75
CA ARG A 44 15.52 -15.65 -7.57
C ARG A 44 14.86 -15.82 -6.19
N ARG A 45 14.18 -14.78 -5.71
CA ARG A 45 13.50 -14.79 -4.40
C ARG A 45 12.11 -14.17 -4.48
N PHE A 46 11.28 -14.49 -3.50
CA PHE A 46 10.00 -13.82 -3.31
C PHE A 46 10.17 -12.58 -2.44
N VAL A 47 9.54 -11.48 -2.84
CA VAL A 47 9.43 -10.26 -2.05
C VAL A 47 7.98 -10.12 -1.57
N ARG A 48 7.80 -9.82 -0.28
CA ARG A 48 6.48 -9.55 0.32
C ARG A 48 6.26 -8.05 0.34
N LEU A 49 5.16 -7.60 -0.25
CA LEU A 49 4.76 -6.20 -0.25
C LEU A 49 3.37 -6.03 0.35
N THR A 50 3.18 -4.94 1.10
CA THR A 50 1.88 -4.49 1.59
C THR A 50 1.31 -3.46 0.63
N LEU A 51 0.31 -3.85 -0.15
CA LEU A 51 -0.18 -3.11 -1.30
C LEU A 51 -1.66 -2.76 -1.18
N THR A 52 -2.05 -1.63 -1.76
CA THR A 52 -3.45 -1.38 -2.09
C THR A 52 -3.80 -1.98 -3.45
N ALA A 53 -5.09 -2.14 -3.76
CA ALA A 53 -5.53 -2.53 -5.10
C ALA A 53 -5.01 -1.60 -6.22
N LYS A 54 -4.89 -0.29 -5.94
CA LYS A 54 -4.27 0.66 -6.89
C LYS A 54 -2.78 0.41 -7.07
N ALA A 55 -2.10 0.01 -6.01
CA ALA A 55 -0.69 -0.34 -6.07
C ALA A 55 -0.44 -1.64 -6.83
N LEU A 56 -1.31 -2.66 -6.66
CA LEU A 56 -1.29 -3.88 -7.48
C LEU A 56 -1.31 -3.54 -8.98
N LYS A 57 -2.28 -2.74 -9.42
CA LYS A 57 -2.36 -2.26 -10.82
C LYS A 57 -1.10 -1.51 -11.28
N THR A 58 -0.41 -0.82 -10.36
CA THR A 58 0.83 -0.09 -10.68
C THR A 58 1.99 -1.05 -10.87
N VAL A 59 2.09 -2.08 -10.04
CA VAL A 59 3.11 -3.15 -10.18
C VAL A 59 2.91 -3.90 -11.49
N ASP A 60 1.68 -4.25 -11.83
CA ASP A 60 1.40 -4.99 -13.07
C ASP A 60 1.72 -4.16 -14.32
N ARG A 61 1.52 -2.84 -14.27
CA ARG A 61 1.83 -1.93 -15.38
C ARG A 61 3.33 -1.66 -15.54
N LYS A 62 4.04 -1.41 -14.44
CA LYS A 62 5.46 -1.03 -14.46
C LYS A 62 6.41 -2.23 -14.46
N GLY A 63 5.94 -3.40 -14.04
CA GLY A 63 6.77 -4.55 -13.70
C GLY A 63 7.35 -4.46 -12.29
N ILE A 64 7.60 -5.63 -11.69
CA ILE A 64 8.09 -5.73 -10.31
C ILE A 64 9.50 -5.17 -10.12
N GLU A 65 10.39 -5.35 -11.11
CA GLU A 65 11.80 -4.94 -11.00
C GLU A 65 11.95 -3.42 -10.88
N ALA A 66 11.25 -2.68 -11.74
CA ALA A 66 11.22 -1.22 -11.69
C ALA A 66 10.68 -0.70 -10.35
N VAL A 67 9.61 -1.33 -9.83
CA VAL A 67 9.02 -0.95 -8.54
C VAL A 67 9.98 -1.25 -7.39
N VAL A 68 10.65 -2.40 -7.39
CA VAL A 68 11.65 -2.74 -6.37
C VAL A 68 12.83 -1.76 -6.38
N ALA A 69 13.30 -1.35 -7.57
CA ALA A 69 14.33 -0.33 -7.69
C ALA A 69 13.88 1.02 -7.13
N GLU A 70 12.67 1.47 -7.45
CA GLU A 70 12.07 2.70 -6.88
C GLU A 70 11.97 2.61 -5.33
N LEU A 71 11.54 1.46 -4.80
CA LEU A 71 11.40 1.24 -3.35
C LEU A 71 12.76 1.26 -2.63
N ARG A 72 13.81 0.69 -3.23
CA ARG A 72 15.18 0.76 -2.71
C ARG A 72 15.71 2.18 -2.70
N GLY A 73 15.46 2.96 -3.76
CA GLY A 73 15.82 4.37 -3.81
C GLY A 73 15.15 5.22 -2.73
N ARG A 74 13.96 4.81 -2.27
CA ARG A 74 13.26 5.43 -1.12
C ARG A 74 13.72 4.91 0.25
N GLY A 75 14.65 3.97 0.30
CA GLY A 75 15.15 3.37 1.54
C GLY A 75 14.19 2.37 2.21
N VAL A 76 13.22 1.81 1.48
CA VAL A 76 12.32 0.78 2.01
C VAL A 76 13.07 -0.55 2.11
N ARG A 77 13.03 -1.20 3.28
CA ARG A 77 13.59 -2.55 3.49
C ARG A 77 12.65 -3.61 2.90
N LEU A 78 13.18 -4.45 2.00
CA LEU A 78 12.46 -5.46 1.19
C LEU A 78 12.91 -6.90 1.45
#